data_AF-A0A925YQX8-F1
#
_entry.id   AF-A0A925YQX8-F1
#
_cell.length_a   1.000
_cell.length_b   1.000
_cell.length_c   1.000
_cell.angle_alpha   90.00
_cell.angle_beta   90.00
_cell.angle_gamma   90.00
#
_symmetry.space_group_name_H-M   'P 1'
#
loop_
_entity.id
_entity.type
_entity.pdbx_description
1 polymer ?
#
loop_
_entity_poly.entity_id
_entity_poly.type
_entity_poly.pdbx_seq_one_letter_code
_entity_poly.pdbx_strand_id
1 'polypeptide(L)'
;MPRTPDQMDHESATPAGGIRRAGRAVALIGVVLPLFMIGILKFTQIEIDALKPLINGTPWLAWLYPAIGEANTSYLLGVVEIATALLLIVSPWSRRAGIAGGALGTLIFLVTVSLLFALPIWEAGSGGFPWLNATGSFLIKDVALLGISLAILGESLERMALRNS
;
A
#
# COMPACT_ATOMS: atom_id res chain seq x y z
N MET A 1 19.70 -30.52 -34.73
CA MET A 1 21.09 -30.30 -34.27
C MET A 1 21.13 -30.49 -32.76
N PRO A 2 22.03 -31.32 -32.21
CA PRO A 2 22.24 -31.45 -30.77
C PRO A 2 22.95 -30.20 -30.23
N ARG A 3 22.53 -29.67 -29.08
CA ARG A 3 23.19 -28.51 -28.45
C ARG A 3 24.57 -28.89 -27.92
N THR A 4 25.55 -28.00 -28.05
CA THR A 4 26.91 -28.16 -27.52
C THR A 4 26.95 -27.96 -25.99
N PRO A 5 27.92 -28.56 -25.27
CA PRO A 5 28.03 -28.45 -23.81
C PRO A 5 28.12 -27.02 -23.27
N ASP A 6 28.67 -26.08 -24.05
CA ASP A 6 28.75 -24.65 -23.75
C ASP A 6 27.36 -23.97 -23.63
N GLN A 7 26.31 -24.58 -24.21
CA GLN A 7 24.92 -24.11 -24.07
C GLN A 7 24.22 -24.66 -22.83
N MET A 8 24.88 -25.49 -22.01
CA MET A 8 24.32 -26.03 -20.77
C MET A 8 24.73 -25.23 -19.51
N ASP A 9 25.69 -24.31 -19.63
CA ASP A 9 26.34 -23.67 -18.48
C ASP A 9 25.85 -22.22 -18.21
N HIS A 10 25.00 -21.66 -19.06
CA HIS A 10 24.51 -20.28 -18.96
C HIS A 10 23.10 -20.11 -18.36
N GLU A 11 22.46 -21.18 -17.90
CA GLU A 11 21.17 -21.11 -17.19
C GLU A 11 21.34 -20.85 -15.68
N SER A 12 22.51 -20.36 -15.26
CA SER A 12 22.70 -19.78 -13.93
C SER A 12 21.92 -18.45 -13.84
N ALA A 13 21.14 -18.29 -12.76
CA ALA A 13 20.27 -17.15 -12.56
C ALA A 13 21.00 -15.82 -12.85
N THR A 14 20.62 -15.14 -13.93
CA THR A 14 21.24 -13.86 -14.29
C THR A 14 21.15 -12.89 -13.10
N PRO A 15 22.20 -12.10 -12.78
CA PRO A 15 22.18 -11.14 -11.67
C PRO A 15 20.94 -10.23 -11.67
N ALA A 16 20.46 -9.86 -12.87
CA ALA A 16 19.24 -9.08 -13.06
C ALA A 16 17.97 -9.80 -12.57
N GLY A 17 17.88 -11.12 -12.74
CA GLY A 17 16.76 -11.93 -12.21
C GLY A 17 16.72 -11.93 -10.68
N GLY A 18 17.88 -12.03 -10.03
CA GLY A 18 18.00 -11.95 -8.57
C GLY A 18 17.55 -10.60 -8.02
N ILE A 19 18.04 -9.50 -8.61
CA ILE A 19 17.69 -8.13 -8.20
C ILE A 19 16.19 -7.87 -8.35
N ARG A 20 15.57 -8.32 -9.45
CA ARG A 20 14.11 -8.18 -9.64
C ARG A 20 13.30 -8.92 -8.57
N ARG A 21 13.72 -10.13 -8.19
CA ARG A 21 13.05 -10.91 -7.13
C ARG A 21 13.19 -10.21 -5.78
N ALA A 22 14.39 -9.74 -5.44
CA ALA A 22 14.64 -8.99 -4.21
C ALA A 22 13.82 -7.70 -4.16
N GLY A 23 13.80 -6.92 -5.26
CA GLY A 23 13.01 -5.69 -5.36
C GLY A 23 11.51 -5.93 -5.16
N ARG A 24 10.95 -6.98 -5.77
CA ARG A 24 9.53 -7.37 -5.56
C ARG A 24 9.26 -7.77 -4.12
N ALA A 25 10.15 -8.53 -3.50
CA ALA A 25 10.01 -8.93 -2.10
C ALA A 25 10.05 -7.71 -1.16
N VAL A 26 11.02 -6.81 -1.35
CA VAL A 26 11.14 -5.58 -0.56
C VAL A 26 9.94 -4.66 -0.76
N ALA A 27 9.46 -4.49 -2.00
CA ALA A 27 8.26 -3.71 -2.28
C ALA A 27 7.03 -4.29 -1.57
N LEU A 28 6.84 -5.62 -1.65
CA LEU A 28 5.74 -6.30 -0.97
C LEU A 28 5.80 -6.12 0.55
N ILE A 29 6.98 -6.29 1.14
CA ILE A 29 7.19 -6.05 2.57
C ILE A 29 6.91 -4.57 2.92
N GLY A 30 7.37 -3.66 2.07
CA GLY A 30 7.21 -2.21 2.23
C GLY A 30 5.75 -1.75 2.25
N VAL A 31 4.84 -2.47 1.59
CA VAL A 31 3.39 -2.19 1.65
C VAL A 31 2.68 -2.99 2.76
N VAL A 32 3.08 -4.24 2.99
CA VAL A 32 2.47 -5.12 4.00
C VAL A 32 2.75 -4.61 5.41
N LEU A 33 3.99 -4.20 5.70
CA LEU A 33 4.40 -3.86 7.06
C LEU A 33 3.66 -2.62 7.60
N PRO A 34 3.55 -1.49 6.86
CA PRO A 34 2.74 -0.36 7.30
C PRO A 34 1.27 -0.73 7.48
N LEU A 35 0.65 -1.40 6.51
CA LEU A 35 -0.76 -1.80 6.60
C LEU A 35 -1.04 -2.68 7.82
N PHE A 36 -0.17 -3.67 8.08
CA PHE A 36 -0.38 -4.58 9.20
C PHE A 36 -0.13 -3.91 10.56
N MET A 37 0.97 -3.19 10.70
CA MET A 37 1.34 -2.56 11.97
C MET A 37 0.43 -1.37 12.31
N ILE A 38 0.16 -0.49 11.34
CA ILE A 38 -0.77 0.64 11.54
C ILE A 38 -2.19 0.11 11.70
N GLY A 39 -2.57 -0.93 10.95
CA GLY A 39 -3.87 -1.57 11.10
C GLY A 39 -4.11 -2.13 12.51
N ILE A 40 -3.08 -2.68 13.17
CA ILE A 40 -3.16 -3.07 14.59
C ILE A 40 -3.27 -1.83 15.49
N LEU A 41 -2.53 -0.76 15.19
CA LEU A 41 -2.56 0.48 15.95
C LEU A 41 -3.95 1.15 15.96
N LYS A 42 -4.77 0.95 14.91
CA LYS A 42 -6.14 1.47 14.78
C LYS A 42 -7.10 1.05 15.90
N PHE A 43 -6.78 0.01 16.65
CA PHE A 43 -7.57 -0.45 17.79
C PHE A 43 -7.24 0.27 19.11
N THR A 44 -6.41 1.32 19.06
CA THR A 44 -5.98 2.10 20.23
C THR A 44 -6.58 3.50 20.25
N GLN A 45 -6.68 4.09 21.44
CA GLN A 45 -7.13 5.48 21.59
C GLN A 45 -6.20 6.48 20.90
N ILE A 46 -4.90 6.18 20.87
CA ILE A 46 -3.88 6.99 20.19
C ILE A 46 -4.27 7.22 18.72
N GLU A 47 -4.67 6.16 18.03
CA GLU A 47 -5.00 6.24 16.60
C GLU A 47 -6.40 6.84 16.35
N ILE A 48 -7.34 6.61 17.26
CA ILE A 48 -8.66 7.27 17.22
C ILE A 48 -8.48 8.79 17.25
N ASP A 49 -7.64 9.30 18.15
CA ASP A 49 -7.36 10.73 18.26
C ASP A 49 -6.52 11.27 17.10
N ALA A 50 -5.54 10.49 16.61
CA ALA A 50 -4.72 10.85 15.45
C ALA A 50 -5.53 10.97 14.15
N LEU A 51 -6.60 10.18 13.98
CA LEU A 51 -7.46 10.21 12.80
C LEU A 51 -8.39 11.42 12.73
N LYS A 52 -8.74 12.04 13.86
CA LYS A 52 -9.70 13.16 13.92
C LYS A 52 -9.37 14.30 12.97
N PRO A 53 -8.15 14.89 13.00
CA PRO A 53 -7.81 15.97 12.08
C PRO A 53 -7.79 15.52 10.62
N LEU A 54 -7.46 14.25 10.34
CA LEU A 54 -7.41 13.71 8.97
C LEU A 54 -8.83 13.55 8.39
N ILE A 55 -9.74 12.97 9.17
CA ILE A 55 -11.11 12.68 8.74
C ILE A 55 -11.97 13.95 8.71
N ASN A 56 -11.90 14.79 9.74
CA ASN A 56 -12.65 16.05 9.77
C ASN A 56 -12.13 17.07 8.74
N GLY A 57 -10.83 17.01 8.42
CA GLY A 57 -10.20 17.84 7.40
C GLY A 57 -10.47 17.39 5.97
N THR A 58 -11.17 16.27 5.74
CA THR A 58 -11.45 15.74 4.40
C THR A 58 -12.94 15.51 4.14
N PRO A 59 -13.57 16.26 3.22
CA PRO A 59 -15.02 16.18 2.99
C PRO A 59 -15.55 14.79 2.62
N TRP A 60 -14.77 13.99 1.89
CA TRP A 60 -15.18 12.64 1.46
C TRP A 60 -15.06 11.58 2.57
N LEU A 61 -14.41 11.87 3.70
CA LEU A 61 -14.35 10.97 4.87
C LEU A 61 -15.16 11.50 6.05
N ALA A 62 -15.41 12.81 6.13
CA ALA A 62 -16.05 13.45 7.28
C ALA A 62 -17.43 12.86 7.66
N TRP A 63 -18.13 12.23 6.71
CA TRP A 63 -19.42 11.56 6.96
C TRP A 63 -19.30 10.28 7.80
N LEU A 64 -18.12 9.66 7.89
CA LEU A 64 -17.92 8.40 8.63
C LEU A 64 -18.20 8.58 10.13
N TYR A 65 -17.73 9.69 10.71
CA TYR A 65 -17.92 9.97 12.13
C TYR A 65 -19.38 10.09 12.57
N PRO A 66 -20.24 10.90 11.93
CA PRO A 66 -21.66 10.92 12.29
C PRO A 66 -22.38 9.62 11.94
N ALA A 67 -21.92 8.85 10.94
CA ALA A 67 -22.57 7.61 10.52
C ALA A 67 -22.30 6.43 11.47
N ILE A 68 -21.04 6.23 11.87
CA ILE A 68 -20.62 5.05 12.63
C ILE A 68 -19.82 5.36 13.91
N GLY A 69 -19.43 6.61 14.13
CA GLY A 69 -18.65 7.05 15.30
C GLY A 69 -17.14 6.98 15.09
N GLU A 70 -16.39 7.76 15.88
CA GLU A 70 -14.93 7.90 15.77
C GLU A 70 -14.19 6.57 15.99
N ALA A 71 -14.51 5.87 17.08
CA ALA A 71 -13.88 4.59 17.43
C ALA A 71 -14.14 3.51 16.37
N ASN A 72 -15.40 3.34 15.95
CA ASN A 72 -15.76 2.34 14.94
C ASN A 72 -15.17 2.68 13.57
N THR A 73 -15.04 3.96 13.24
CA THR A 73 -14.35 4.39 12.01
C THR A 73 -12.89 3.94 12.04
N SER A 74 -12.18 4.18 13.15
CA SER A 74 -10.80 3.71 13.32
C SER A 74 -10.72 2.18 13.20
N TYR A 75 -11.58 1.45 13.91
CA TYR A 75 -11.58 -0.02 13.90
C TYR A 75 -11.90 -0.60 12.51
N LEU A 76 -12.84 -0.01 11.78
CA LEU A 76 -13.17 -0.41 10.42
C LEU A 76 -11.95 -0.25 9.49
N LEU A 77 -11.28 0.90 9.55
CA LEU A 77 -10.04 1.12 8.79
C LEU A 77 -8.97 0.10 9.18
N GLY A 78 -8.80 -0.20 10.47
CA GLY A 78 -7.86 -1.22 10.95
C GLY A 78 -8.15 -2.62 10.41
N VAL A 79 -9.41 -3.04 10.42
CA VAL A 79 -9.82 -4.32 9.83
C VAL A 79 -9.49 -4.37 8.33
N VAL A 80 -9.80 -3.30 7.59
CA VAL A 80 -9.53 -3.22 6.14
C VAL A 80 -8.03 -3.25 5.86
N GLU A 81 -7.22 -2.51 6.61
CA GLU A 81 -5.76 -2.48 6.48
C GLU A 81 -5.14 -3.87 6.77
N ILE A 82 -5.54 -4.52 7.86
CA ILE A 82 -5.05 -5.86 8.22
C ILE A 82 -5.49 -6.89 7.17
N ALA A 83 -6.75 -6.88 6.74
CA ALA A 83 -7.24 -7.82 5.73
C ALA A 83 -6.48 -7.64 4.40
N THR A 84 -6.20 -6.39 4.01
CA THR A 84 -5.40 -6.07 2.83
C THR A 84 -3.97 -6.60 2.98
N ALA A 85 -3.33 -6.39 4.14
CA ALA A 85 -1.99 -6.91 4.41
C ALA A 85 -1.94 -8.45 4.30
N LEU A 86 -2.93 -9.16 4.85
CA LEU A 86 -3.02 -10.62 4.75
C LEU A 86 -3.20 -11.09 3.30
N LEU A 87 -4.04 -10.41 2.52
CA LEU A 87 -4.20 -10.71 1.08
C LEU A 87 -2.91 -10.50 0.30
N LEU A 88 -2.19 -9.41 0.59
CA LEU A 88 -0.90 -9.11 -0.02
C LEU A 88 0.17 -10.13 0.37
N ILE A 89 0.22 -10.59 1.62
CA ILE A 89 1.09 -11.68 2.05
C ILE A 89 0.82 -12.94 1.20
N VAL A 90 -0.44 -13.27 0.94
CA VAL A 90 -0.82 -14.47 0.16
C VAL A 90 -0.64 -14.27 -1.36
N SER A 91 -0.47 -13.04 -1.84
CA SER A 91 -0.39 -12.68 -3.27
C SER A 91 0.71 -13.36 -4.11
N PRO A 92 1.89 -13.76 -3.55
CA PRO A 92 2.88 -14.50 -4.33
C PRO A 92 2.36 -15.87 -4.78
N TRP A 93 1.52 -16.51 -3.97
CA TRP A 93 0.98 -17.85 -4.20
C TRP A 93 -0.42 -17.84 -4.83
N SER A 94 -1.21 -16.79 -4.59
CA SER A 94 -2.57 -16.68 -5.10
C SER A 94 -2.79 -15.41 -5.92
N ARG A 95 -3.06 -15.58 -7.21
CA ARG A 95 -3.42 -14.48 -8.13
C ARG A 95 -4.67 -13.74 -7.68
N ARG A 96 -5.68 -14.48 -7.18
CA ARG A 96 -6.92 -13.87 -6.67
C ARG A 96 -6.64 -13.01 -5.44
N ALA A 97 -5.77 -13.48 -4.54
CA ALA A 97 -5.35 -12.69 -3.39
C ALA A 97 -4.55 -11.45 -3.82
N GLY A 98 -3.67 -11.57 -4.82
CA GLY A 98 -2.95 -10.44 -5.38
C GLY A 98 -3.84 -9.39 -6.06
N ILE A 99 -4.90 -9.82 -6.76
CA ILE A 99 -5.89 -8.89 -7.31
C ILE A 99 -6.68 -8.21 -6.19
N ALA A 100 -7.21 -8.97 -5.25
CA ALA A 100 -8.02 -8.41 -4.16
C ALA A 100 -7.20 -7.49 -3.25
N GLY A 101 -6.02 -7.93 -2.80
CA GLY A 101 -5.11 -7.15 -1.97
C GLY A 101 -4.52 -5.95 -2.71
N GLY A 102 -4.15 -6.11 -3.98
CA GLY A 102 -3.68 -5.00 -4.82
C GLY A 102 -4.76 -3.94 -5.03
N ALA A 103 -5.99 -4.34 -5.34
CA ALA A 103 -7.12 -3.41 -5.50
C ALA A 103 -7.48 -2.69 -4.19
N LEU A 104 -7.57 -3.40 -3.07
CA LEU A 104 -7.83 -2.79 -1.76
C LEU A 104 -6.70 -1.85 -1.35
N GLY A 105 -5.44 -2.26 -1.51
CA GLY A 105 -4.28 -1.42 -1.26
C GLY A 105 -4.30 -0.16 -2.10
N THR A 106 -4.58 -0.27 -3.40
CA THR A 106 -4.75 0.88 -4.29
C THR A 106 -5.85 1.82 -3.78
N LEU A 107 -7.01 1.31 -3.37
CA LEU A 107 -8.09 2.16 -2.84
C LEU A 107 -7.67 2.87 -1.53
N ILE A 108 -7.05 2.15 -0.59
CA ILE A 108 -6.55 2.72 0.66
C ILE A 108 -5.58 3.87 0.36
N PHE A 109 -4.55 3.61 -0.45
CA PHE A 109 -3.53 4.63 -0.72
C PHE A 109 -4.01 5.74 -1.65
N LEU A 110 -5.02 5.51 -2.50
CA LEU A 110 -5.67 6.60 -3.23
C LEU A 110 -6.37 7.56 -2.27
N VAL A 111 -7.10 7.01 -1.29
CA VAL A 111 -7.72 7.82 -0.24
C VAL A 111 -6.62 8.55 0.54
N THR A 112 -5.59 7.89 1.05
CA THR A 112 -4.56 8.58 1.85
C THR A 112 -3.77 9.61 1.04
N VAL A 113 -3.42 9.34 -0.21
CA VAL A 113 -2.77 10.33 -1.09
C VAL A 113 -3.67 11.53 -1.36
N SER A 114 -4.98 11.34 -1.46
CA SER A 114 -5.92 12.46 -1.63
C SER A 114 -5.89 13.46 -0.45
N LEU A 115 -5.51 13.03 0.75
CA LEU A 115 -5.38 13.92 1.93
C LEU A 115 -4.28 14.97 1.73
N LEU A 116 -3.25 14.69 0.91
CA LEU A 116 -2.20 15.66 0.60
C LEU A 116 -2.76 16.94 -0.04
N PHE A 117 -3.91 16.86 -0.72
CA PHE A 117 -4.55 17.99 -1.40
C PHE A 117 -5.57 18.71 -0.53
N ALA A 118 -6.07 18.07 0.53
CA ALA A 118 -7.11 18.62 1.40
C ALA A 118 -6.57 19.17 2.72
N LEU A 119 -5.42 18.67 3.20
CA LEU A 119 -4.87 19.04 4.49
C LEU A 119 -3.72 20.06 4.38
N PRO A 120 -3.50 20.89 5.41
CA PRO A 120 -2.33 21.75 5.47
C PRO A 120 -1.07 20.91 5.77
N ILE A 121 -0.41 20.42 4.72
CA ILE A 121 0.77 19.55 4.82
C ILE A 121 2.11 20.29 4.83
N TRP A 122 2.09 21.59 4.55
CA TRP A 122 3.28 22.42 4.46
C TRP A 122 3.65 23.01 5.82
N GLU A 123 4.94 23.04 6.12
CA GLU A 123 5.47 23.59 7.38
C GLU A 123 5.51 25.11 7.32
N ALA A 124 4.47 25.75 7.86
CA ALA A 124 4.30 27.20 7.84
C ALA A 124 5.46 27.93 8.55
N GLY A 125 6.01 27.35 9.62
CA GLY A 125 7.13 27.94 10.36
C GLY A 125 8.43 28.01 9.57
N SER A 126 8.56 27.20 8.51
CA SER A 126 9.73 27.17 7.61
C SER A 126 9.49 27.89 6.28
N GLY A 127 8.39 28.65 6.17
CA GLY A 127 8.04 29.38 4.94
C GLY A 127 7.12 28.63 3.97
N GLY A 128 6.56 27.49 4.39
CA GLY A 128 5.62 26.70 3.57
C GLY A 128 6.33 25.79 2.56
N PHE A 129 5.74 25.64 1.37
CA PHE A 129 6.28 24.78 0.31
C PHE A 129 7.76 25.10 0.01
N PRO A 130 8.66 24.09 -0.12
CA PRO A 130 8.41 22.65 -0.20
C PRO A 130 8.60 21.88 1.13
N TRP A 131 8.65 22.56 2.27
CA TRP A 131 8.89 21.92 3.58
C TRP A 131 7.63 21.23 4.09
N LEU A 132 7.73 19.96 4.47
CA LEU A 132 6.61 19.16 4.99
C LEU A 132 6.56 19.21 6.51
N ASN A 133 5.36 19.36 7.07
CA ASN A 133 5.13 19.14 8.49
C ASN A 133 5.02 17.63 8.81
N ALA A 134 4.69 17.29 10.06
CA ALA A 134 4.53 15.89 10.49
C ALA A 134 3.48 15.12 9.66
N THR A 135 2.32 15.73 9.39
CA THR A 135 1.24 15.12 8.58
C THR A 135 1.67 14.93 7.13
N GLY A 136 2.27 15.95 6.52
CA GLY A 136 2.79 15.87 5.15
C GLY A 136 3.85 14.78 5.00
N SER A 137 4.78 14.69 5.96
CA SER A 137 5.83 13.65 5.98
C SER A 137 5.26 12.25 6.18
N PHE A 138 4.17 12.13 6.94
CA PHE A 138 3.47 10.85 7.11
C PHE A 138 2.78 10.40 5.81
N LEU A 139 2.09 11.31 5.11
CA LEU A 139 1.29 10.98 3.92
C LEU A 139 2.11 10.83 2.64
N ILE A 140 3.22 11.55 2.48
CA ILE A 140 3.94 11.60 1.19
C ILE A 140 4.48 10.23 0.75
N LYS A 141 4.84 9.36 1.70
CA LYS A 141 5.33 8.00 1.44
C LYS A 141 4.23 7.11 0.82
N ASP A 142 2.97 7.42 1.04
CA ASP A 142 1.84 6.62 0.55
C ASP A 142 1.73 6.69 -0.97
N VAL A 143 2.33 7.69 -1.62
CA VAL A 143 2.47 7.74 -3.08
C VAL A 143 3.27 6.53 -3.60
N ALA A 144 4.33 6.15 -2.89
CA ALA A 144 5.11 4.96 -3.25
C ALA A 144 4.31 3.68 -3.00
N LEU A 145 3.57 3.61 -1.88
CA LEU A 145 2.74 2.45 -1.53
C LEU A 145 1.56 2.25 -2.51
N LEU A 146 0.99 3.34 -3.01
CA LEU A 146 0.03 3.32 -4.11
C LEU A 146 0.63 2.70 -5.37
N GLY A 147 1.83 3.14 -5.76
CA GLY A 147 2.55 2.58 -6.92
C GLY A 147 2.82 1.08 -6.79
N ILE A 148 3.25 0.64 -5.60
CA ILE A 148 3.48 -0.79 -5.30
C ILE A 148 2.17 -1.58 -5.40
N SER A 149 1.09 -1.07 -4.83
CA SER A 149 -0.22 -1.74 -4.85
C SER A 149 -0.77 -1.90 -6.28
N LEU A 150 -0.64 -0.84 -7.10
CA LEU A 150 -0.98 -0.88 -8.53
C LEU A 150 -0.13 -1.89 -9.30
N ALA A 151 1.17 -1.96 -9.02
CA ALA A 151 2.06 -2.93 -9.65
C ALA A 151 1.64 -4.38 -9.31
N ILE A 152 1.36 -4.67 -8.03
CA ILE A 152 0.90 -5.99 -7.60
C ILE A 152 -0.44 -6.35 -8.26
N LEU A 153 -1.37 -5.40 -8.36
CA LEU A 153 -2.66 -5.58 -9.02
C LEU A 153 -2.46 -5.92 -10.51
N GLY A 154 -1.66 -5.13 -11.23
CA GLY A 154 -1.36 -5.32 -12.64
C GLY A 154 -0.70 -6.67 -12.92
N GLU A 155 0.36 -7.02 -12.20
CA GLU A 155 1.04 -8.31 -12.32
C GLU A 155 0.11 -9.49 -12.01
N SER A 156 -0.83 -9.33 -11.08
CA SER A 156 -1.76 -10.41 -10.71
C SER A 156 -2.88 -10.59 -11.73
N LEU A 157 -3.33 -9.51 -12.38
CA LEU A 157 -4.26 -9.56 -13.52
C LEU A 157 -3.60 -10.21 -14.73
N GLU A 158 -2.35 -9.84 -15.06
CA GLU A 158 -1.60 -10.45 -16.17
C GLU A 158 -1.41 -11.96 -15.96
N ARG A 159 -0.97 -12.37 -14.75
CA ARG A 159 -0.85 -13.79 -14.39
C ARG A 159 -2.20 -14.55 -14.44
N MET A 160 -3.32 -13.86 -14.33
CA MET A 160 -4.65 -14.47 -14.49
C MET A 160 -5.03 -14.62 -15.96
N ALA A 161 -4.78 -13.61 -16.78
CA ALA A 161 -5.07 -13.64 -18.22
C ALA A 161 -4.32 -14.78 -18.94
N LEU A 162 -3.02 -14.97 -18.65
CA LEU A 162 -2.18 -16.00 -19.27
C LEU A 162 -2.61 -17.46 -18.98
N ARG A 163 -3.52 -17.69 -18.03
CA ARG A 163 -4.08 -19.02 -17.77
C ARG A 163 -5.36 -19.30 -18.55
N ASN A 164 -6.03 -18.24 -19.02
CA ASN A 164 -7.28 -18.34 -19.74
C ASN A 164 -7.08 -18.32 -21.27
N SER A 165 -5.84 -18.09 -21.73
CA SER A 165 -5.35 -18.25 -23.11
C SER A 165 -4.72 -19.62 -23.31
#